data_AF-A0A920CM81-F1
#
_entry.id   AF-A0A920CM81-F1
#
_cell.length_a   1.000
_cell.length_b   1.000
_cell.length_c   1.000
_cell.angle_alpha   90.00
_cell.angle_beta   90.00
_cell.angle_gamma   90.00
#
_symmetry.space_group_name_H-M   'P 1'
#
loop_
_entity.id
_entity.type
_entity.pdbx_description
1 polymer ?
#
loop_
_entity_poly.entity_id
_entity_poly.type
_entity_poly.pdbx_seq_one_letter_code
_entity_poly.pdbx_strand_id
1 'polypeptide(L)'
;MEIVKDFYTGFEGEPEIIFYFENSEEQKYQIKTWIGYFDSIMRAIQPKENGWRGLSYYYHTDTGWFEETPWRIPDLGDALNDLQSVHKTELDQETLAVYRSIYELLHQAQSVDKEVWVEYD
;
A
#
# COMPACT_ATOMS: atom_id res chain seq x y z
N MET A 1 7.70 -14.25 -13.87
CA MET A 1 8.91 -13.44 -13.53
C MET A 1 8.52 -12.48 -12.43
N GLU A 2 9.35 -12.28 -11.41
CA GLU A 2 9.00 -11.40 -10.28
C GLU A 2 9.76 -10.08 -10.38
N ILE A 3 9.05 -8.97 -10.25
CA ILE A 3 9.61 -7.61 -10.18
C ILE A 3 9.34 -7.09 -8.78
N VAL A 4 10.38 -7.12 -7.93
CA VAL A 4 10.29 -6.76 -6.51
C VAL A 4 10.98 -5.42 -6.27
N LYS A 5 10.29 -4.50 -5.61
CA LYS A 5 10.89 -3.36 -4.92
C LYS A 5 10.93 -3.67 -3.42
N ASP A 6 12.13 -3.73 -2.86
CA ASP A 6 12.36 -4.11 -1.46
C ASP A 6 12.75 -2.88 -0.62
N PHE A 7 11.87 -2.53 0.32
CA PHE A 7 12.05 -1.52 1.36
C PHE A 7 11.96 -2.13 2.77
N TYR A 8 12.09 -3.45 2.88
CA TYR A 8 12.03 -4.18 4.15
C TYR A 8 13.42 -4.67 4.61
N THR A 9 14.34 -4.97 3.68
CA THR A 9 15.72 -5.34 4.04
C THR A 9 16.34 -4.31 5.00
N GLY A 10 16.80 -4.77 6.17
CA GLY A 10 17.29 -3.93 7.27
C GLY A 10 16.31 -3.76 8.44
N PHE A 11 15.08 -4.26 8.33
CA PHE A 11 14.04 -4.25 9.36
C PHE A 11 13.61 -5.65 9.80
N GLU A 12 14.52 -6.64 9.69
CA GLU A 12 14.19 -8.04 9.94
C GLU A 12 13.67 -8.28 11.37
N GLY A 13 12.51 -8.93 11.47
CA GLY A 13 11.83 -9.22 12.73
C GLY A 13 10.81 -8.15 13.16
N GLU A 14 10.74 -7.03 12.43
CA GLU A 14 9.62 -6.09 12.51
C GLU A 14 8.53 -6.46 11.49
N PRO A 15 7.27 -6.04 11.69
CA PRO A 15 6.20 -6.37 10.77
C PRO A 15 6.43 -5.82 9.35
N GLU A 16 6.06 -6.62 8.36
CA GLU A 16 6.14 -6.36 6.93
C GLU A 16 4.73 -6.17 6.35
N ILE A 17 4.57 -5.22 5.44
CA ILE A 17 3.39 -5.14 4.58
C ILE A 17 3.82 -5.26 3.13
N ILE A 18 3.11 -6.11 2.40
CA ILE A 18 3.45 -6.47 1.02
C ILE A 18 2.27 -6.13 0.12
N PHE A 19 2.53 -5.33 -0.92
CA PHE A 19 1.55 -5.07 -1.99
C PHE A 19 1.96 -5.82 -3.25
N TYR A 20 1.03 -6.52 -3.89
CA TYR A 20 1.32 -7.15 -5.18
C TYR A 20 0.10 -7.30 -6.10
N PHE A 21 0.40 -7.46 -7.39
CA PHE A 21 -0.55 -7.96 -8.38
C PHE A 21 0.16 -8.82 -9.42
N GLU A 22 -0.60 -9.64 -10.12
CA GLU A 22 -0.10 -10.46 -11.23
C GLU A 22 -0.71 -9.99 -12.56
N ASN A 23 0.13 -9.80 -13.58
CA ASN A 23 -0.33 -9.47 -14.92
C ASN A 23 -0.72 -10.72 -15.73
N SER A 24 -1.21 -10.53 -16.95
CA SER A 24 -1.63 -11.62 -17.85
C SER A 24 -0.49 -12.54 -18.32
N GLU A 25 0.76 -12.16 -18.12
CA GLU A 25 1.95 -12.94 -18.51
C GLU A 25 2.59 -13.67 -17.30
N GLU A 26 1.85 -13.83 -16.20
CA GLU A 26 2.34 -14.42 -14.94
C GLU A 26 3.58 -13.67 -14.40
N GLN A 27 3.64 -12.35 -14.66
CA GLN A 27 4.61 -11.48 -14.01
C GLN A 27 3.98 -10.92 -12.73
N LYS A 28 4.63 -11.20 -11.60
CA LYS A 28 4.23 -10.69 -10.29
C LYS A 28 5.02 -9.41 -10.01
N TYR A 29 4.30 -8.32 -9.76
CA TYR A 29 4.86 -7.05 -9.32
C TYR A 29 4.63 -6.93 -7.82
N GLN A 30 5.69 -6.70 -7.05
CA GLN A 30 5.63 -6.73 -5.60
C GLN A 30 6.40 -5.56 -4.99
N ILE A 31 5.84 -5.00 -3.91
CA ILE A 31 6.49 -4.06 -3.01
C ILE A 31 6.48 -4.67 -1.63
N LYS A 32 7.67 -4.83 -1.07
CA LYS A 32 7.91 -5.23 0.31
C LYS A 32 8.29 -3.99 1.10
N THR A 33 7.61 -3.70 2.21
CA THR A 33 7.95 -2.53 3.03
C THR A 33 7.78 -2.81 4.50
N TRP A 34 8.71 -2.28 5.30
CA TRP A 34 8.55 -2.20 6.75
C TRP A 34 7.29 -1.43 7.13
N ILE A 35 6.56 -1.91 8.14
CA ILE A 35 5.31 -1.32 8.61
C ILE A 35 5.46 0.13 9.04
N GLY A 36 6.61 0.54 9.59
CA GLY A 36 6.82 1.90 10.06
C GLY A 36 6.78 2.95 8.95
N TYR A 37 7.23 2.61 7.74
CA TYR A 37 7.05 3.48 6.58
C TYR A 37 5.57 3.57 6.18
N PHE A 38 4.87 2.45 6.15
CA PHE A 38 3.46 2.42 5.81
C PHE A 38 2.60 3.19 6.82
N ASP A 39 2.86 3.01 8.12
CA ASP A 39 2.26 3.78 9.22
C ASP A 39 2.43 5.28 9.02
N SER A 40 3.63 5.72 8.65
CA SER A 40 3.93 7.13 8.42
C SER A 40 3.12 7.69 7.25
N ILE A 41 2.93 6.90 6.18
CA ILE A 41 2.08 7.27 5.03
C ILE A 41 0.62 7.39 5.47
N MET A 42 0.09 6.39 6.18
CA MET A 42 -1.31 6.38 6.62
C MET A 42 -1.64 7.52 7.58
N ARG A 43 -0.74 7.82 8.53
CA ARG A 43 -0.89 8.93 9.48
C ARG A 43 -0.82 10.31 8.82
N ALA A 44 -0.14 10.41 7.68
CA ALA A 44 -0.08 11.64 6.89
C ALA A 44 -1.33 11.84 5.99
N ILE A 45 -2.36 11.01 6.13
CA ILE A 45 -3.67 11.19 5.49
C ILE A 45 -4.62 11.80 6.52
N GLN A 46 -5.43 12.76 6.10
CA GLN A 46 -6.49 13.35 6.93
C GLN A 46 -7.85 12.80 6.53
N PRO A 47 -8.78 12.61 7.50
CA PRO A 47 -10.12 12.15 7.18
C PRO A 47 -10.87 13.23 6.39
N LYS A 48 -11.76 12.81 5.47
CA LYS A 48 -12.67 13.71 4.77
C LYS A 48 -13.88 14.03 5.67
N GLU A 49 -14.78 14.92 5.23
CA GLU A 49 -15.98 15.31 5.98
C GLU A 49 -16.85 14.12 6.43
N ASN A 50 -16.82 13.04 5.64
CA ASN A 50 -17.54 11.78 5.83
C ASN A 50 -16.65 10.64 6.37
N GLY A 51 -15.47 10.96 6.91
CA GLY A 51 -14.56 10.02 7.57
C GLY A 51 -13.43 9.51 6.69
N TRP A 52 -12.77 8.44 7.17
CA TRP A 52 -11.72 7.72 6.46
C TRP A 52 -12.26 6.95 5.26
N ARG A 53 -11.47 6.82 4.19
CA ARG A 53 -11.81 6.09 2.96
C ARG A 53 -10.57 5.42 2.38
N GLY A 54 -10.73 4.50 1.43
CA GLY A 54 -9.57 3.84 0.82
C GLY A 54 -8.76 3.04 1.85
N LEU A 55 -7.43 3.12 1.77
CA LEU A 55 -6.53 2.35 2.65
C LEU A 55 -6.56 2.88 4.09
N SER A 56 -6.63 4.20 4.28
CA SER A 56 -6.67 4.83 5.60
C SER A 56 -7.87 4.38 6.43
N TYR A 57 -9.01 4.04 5.79
CA TYR A 57 -10.15 3.45 6.47
C TYR A 57 -9.81 2.11 7.14
N TYR A 58 -9.25 1.18 6.39
CA TYR A 58 -8.90 -0.15 6.89
C TYR A 58 -7.80 -0.05 7.95
N TYR A 59 -6.83 0.86 7.72
CA TYR A 59 -5.79 1.17 8.69
C TYR A 59 -6.34 1.64 10.03
N HIS A 60 -7.19 2.66 10.04
CA HIS A 60 -7.69 3.27 11.28
C HIS A 60 -8.80 2.47 11.98
N THR A 61 -9.31 1.41 11.35
CA THR A 61 -10.33 0.53 11.93
C THR A 61 -9.80 -0.85 12.27
N ASP A 62 -8.49 -1.11 12.07
CA ASP A 62 -7.85 -2.42 12.24
C ASP A 62 -8.59 -3.54 11.48
N THR A 63 -9.08 -3.24 10.27
CA THR A 63 -9.80 -4.19 9.40
C THR A 63 -9.01 -4.52 8.14
N GLY A 64 -9.46 -5.50 7.36
CA GLY A 64 -8.85 -5.84 6.08
C GLY A 64 -7.59 -6.70 6.26
N TRP A 65 -6.41 -6.20 5.86
CA TRP A 65 -5.16 -6.96 5.94
C TRP A 65 -4.74 -7.32 7.38
N PHE A 66 -5.29 -6.64 8.39
CA PHE A 66 -5.10 -7.01 9.80
C PHE A 66 -5.97 -8.19 10.26
N GLU A 67 -7.07 -8.47 9.57
CA GLU A 67 -8.01 -9.55 9.91
C GLU A 67 -7.79 -10.80 9.06
N GLU A 68 -7.45 -10.61 7.78
CA GLU A 68 -7.23 -11.66 6.80
C GLU A 68 -6.02 -11.31 5.92
N THR A 69 -5.13 -12.27 5.67
CA THR A 69 -4.00 -12.10 4.77
C THR A 69 -3.87 -13.36 3.90
N PRO A 70 -3.75 -13.26 2.56
CA PRO A 70 -3.76 -12.04 1.76
C PRO A 70 -5.14 -11.39 1.67
N TRP A 71 -5.20 -10.06 1.69
CA TRP A 71 -6.42 -9.27 1.56
C TRP A 71 -6.47 -8.51 0.24
N ARG A 72 -7.59 -8.59 -0.47
CA ARG A 72 -7.81 -7.88 -1.72
C ARG A 72 -8.25 -6.45 -1.48
N ILE A 73 -7.60 -5.46 -2.10
CA ILE A 73 -8.07 -4.07 -2.10
C ILE A 73 -9.43 -3.99 -2.83
N PRO A 74 -10.54 -3.60 -2.16
CA PRO A 74 -11.86 -3.66 -2.76
C PRO A 74 -12.10 -2.64 -3.88
N ASP A 75 -11.51 -1.45 -3.75
CA ASP A 75 -11.63 -0.36 -4.71
C ASP A 75 -10.28 0.36 -4.87
N LEU A 76 -9.62 0.14 -6.01
CA LEU A 76 -8.35 0.78 -6.34
C LEU A 76 -8.49 2.29 -6.57
N GLY A 77 -9.64 2.76 -7.04
CA GLY A 77 -9.90 4.18 -7.23
C GLY A 77 -9.94 4.92 -5.89
N ASP A 78 -10.66 4.38 -4.91
CA ASP A 78 -10.69 4.94 -3.56
C ASP A 78 -9.30 4.85 -2.89
N ALA A 79 -8.58 3.74 -3.04
CA ALA A 79 -7.20 3.61 -2.53
C ALA A 79 -6.23 4.65 -3.15
N LEU A 80 -6.30 4.87 -4.47
CA LEU A 80 -5.47 5.87 -5.15
C LEU A 80 -5.84 7.29 -4.75
N ASN A 81 -7.13 7.61 -4.66
CA ASN A 81 -7.60 8.92 -4.20
C ASN A 81 -7.16 9.21 -2.76
N ASP A 82 -7.11 8.18 -1.92
CA ASP A 82 -6.64 8.26 -0.54
C ASP A 82 -5.13 8.55 -0.51
N LEU A 83 -4.32 7.77 -1.22
CA LEU A 83 -2.88 8.01 -1.36
C LEU A 83 -2.52 9.37 -1.98
N GLN A 84 -3.35 9.90 -2.88
CA GLN A 84 -3.12 11.25 -3.43
C GLN A 84 -3.22 12.35 -2.35
N SER A 85 -4.03 12.12 -1.32
CA SER A 85 -4.29 13.08 -0.25
C SER A 85 -3.21 13.13 0.84
N VAL A 86 -2.23 12.22 0.79
CA VAL A 86 -1.08 12.20 1.70
C VAL A 86 -0.36 13.56 1.72
N HIS A 87 -0.16 14.09 2.92
CA HIS A 87 0.63 15.29 3.20
C HIS A 87 2.13 14.99 3.08
N LYS A 88 2.64 14.95 1.85
CA LYS A 88 4.02 14.52 1.51
C LYS A 88 5.14 15.28 2.23
N THR A 89 4.87 16.49 2.73
CA THR A 89 5.82 17.27 3.54
C THR A 89 6.06 16.69 4.93
N GLU A 90 5.22 15.77 5.39
CA GLU A 90 5.35 15.05 6.66
C GLU A 90 6.17 13.76 6.52
N LEU A 91 6.51 13.35 5.30
CA LEU A 91 7.26 12.14 5.02
C LEU A 91 8.75 12.45 4.83
N ASP A 92 9.61 11.59 5.39
CA ASP A 92 11.02 11.60 5.05
C ASP A 92 11.26 11.05 3.62
N GLN A 93 12.53 11.10 3.17
CA GLN A 93 12.86 10.72 1.80
C GLN A 93 12.63 9.24 1.50
N GLU A 94 12.85 8.37 2.48
CA GLU A 94 12.70 6.91 2.32
C GLU A 94 11.22 6.54 2.28
N THR A 95 10.43 7.08 3.21
CA THR A 95 8.97 6.94 3.25
C THR A 95 8.32 7.49 1.98
N LEU A 96 8.84 8.59 1.42
CA LEU A 96 8.35 9.13 0.15
C LEU A 96 8.63 8.18 -1.03
N ALA A 97 9.72 7.42 -1.02
CA ALA A 97 10.03 6.43 -2.04
C ALA A 97 9.10 5.20 -1.94
N VAL A 98 8.80 4.76 -0.71
CA VAL A 98 7.79 3.72 -0.44
C VAL A 98 6.42 4.17 -0.94
N TYR A 99 5.97 5.36 -0.53
CA TYR A 99 4.72 5.97 -0.98
C TYR A 99 4.59 5.98 -2.50
N ARG A 100 5.60 6.48 -3.21
CA ARG A 100 5.60 6.55 -4.67
C ARG A 100 5.49 5.16 -5.29
N SER A 101 6.21 4.20 -4.73
CA SER A 101 6.17 2.82 -5.23
C SER A 101 4.79 2.21 -5.05
N ILE A 102 4.17 2.34 -3.87
CA ILE A 102 2.80 1.82 -3.61
C ILE A 102 1.82 2.47 -4.59
N TYR A 103 1.88 3.79 -4.74
CA TYR A 103 1.02 4.53 -5.66
C TYR A 103 1.18 4.06 -7.12
N GLU A 104 2.42 3.89 -7.58
CA GLU A 104 2.74 3.38 -8.91
C GLU A 104 2.19 1.97 -9.13
N LEU A 105 2.33 1.06 -8.15
CA LEU A 105 1.85 -0.31 -8.25
C LEU A 105 0.32 -0.36 -8.36
N LEU A 106 -0.40 0.38 -7.51
CA LEU A 106 -1.86 0.47 -7.56
C LEU A 106 -2.34 1.08 -8.89
N HIS A 107 -1.69 2.15 -9.35
CA HIS A 107 -2.02 2.80 -10.61
C HIS A 107 -1.76 1.87 -11.81
N GLN A 108 -0.64 1.14 -11.80
CA GLN A 108 -0.33 0.17 -12.85
C GLN A 108 -1.39 -0.94 -12.89
N ALA A 109 -1.70 -1.55 -11.74
CA ALA A 109 -2.73 -2.58 -11.64
C ALA A 109 -4.09 -2.10 -12.15
N GLN A 110 -4.50 -0.89 -11.77
CA GLN A 110 -5.75 -0.28 -12.26
C GLN A 110 -5.73 -0.09 -13.79
N SER A 111 -4.60 0.35 -14.37
CA SER A 111 -4.50 0.58 -15.81
C SER A 111 -4.55 -0.69 -16.67
N VAL A 112 -4.28 -1.86 -16.06
CA VAL A 112 -4.36 -3.17 -16.72
C VAL A 112 -5.52 -4.04 -16.20
N ASP A 113 -6.46 -3.42 -15.47
CA ASP A 113 -7.65 -4.08 -14.89
C ASP A 113 -7.30 -5.33 -14.06
N LYS A 114 -6.35 -5.16 -13.13
CA LYS A 114 -5.90 -6.19 -12.19
C LYS A 114 -6.21 -5.84 -10.75
N GLU A 115 -6.47 -6.89 -9.97
CA GLU A 115 -6.67 -6.81 -8.53
C GLU A 115 -5.32 -6.69 -7.83
N VAL A 116 -5.27 -5.89 -6.75
CA VAL A 116 -4.09 -5.79 -5.88
C VAL A 116 -4.40 -6.47 -4.55
N TRP A 117 -3.42 -7.22 -4.07
CA TRP A 117 -3.45 -7.95 -2.83
C TRP A 117 -2.44 -7.34 -1.84
N VAL A 118 -2.81 -7.40 -0.56
CA VAL A 118 -2.02 -6.91 0.56
C VAL A 118 -1.79 -8.08 1.51
N GLU A 119 -0.54 -8.36 1.84
CA GLU A 119 -0.16 -9.29 2.91
C GLU A 119 0.44 -8.52 4.08
N TYR A 120 0.14 -8.98 5.29
CA TYR A 120 0.73 -8.49 6.53
C TYR A 120 1.41 -9.67 7.24
N ASP A 121 2.71 -9.58 7.50
CA ASP A 121 3.57 -10.61 8.13
C ASP A 121 4.26 -10.05 9.38
#